data_AF-A0A0A2XL27-F1
#
_entry.id   AF-A0A0A2XL27-F1
#
_cell.length_a   1.000
_cell.length_b   1.000
_cell.length_c   1.000
_cell.angle_alpha   90.00
_cell.angle_beta   90.00
_cell.angle_gamma   90.00
#
_symmetry.space_group_name_H-M   'P 1'
#
loop_
_entity.id
_entity.type
_entity.pdbx_description
1 polymer ?
#
loop_
_entity_poly.entity_id
_entity_poly.type
_entity_poly.pdbx_seq_one_letter_code
_entity_poly.pdbx_strand_id
1 'polypeptide(L)'
;MKKLFLVSLLPFPILAENTFQPEQHQYIAQPEKPVKSIPFIQPTKSEKIKVSTEQIKQDKKLTEHLLNLAILQQNNALIETLLPIYQQFEKKDDILVLFAQGVSEKLQQHYAAALSYFRQILAINPDLNPVRIELATALFADQRLSSAKEQFEKAKAEPNLPANIAYLLDQYLNAIEQRTNWQTNLSFNYLRENNVNNTSDIKEIENTGFIKSKEMLPQSAHGIAYSFNLSKEYNLFSNHYAYFENTLWGKYYWDNKDYNDILNRSYLGYMNKNAVQNWKLLPFYGRRWVGDHRYQWEQGIRGEFSRWFTPNWQISTALEYAKQRYFLQPGSNGFNQFASITVLWLRNPRQYFYVGTDINHEKTRILQYSSDIKTLRLGWGQEWTKGISSRLSFSFAQRQYKAEAKLGGILPLGKIRSDKIYQAQLILWKRDWQWWNITPKLQFNWKQQVSNIPSMYSYTDKNINLLFEKQF
;
A
#
# COMPACT_ATOMS: atom_id res chain seq x y z
N MET A 1 -71.32 10.09 16.04
CA MET A 1 -70.56 9.29 17.02
C MET A 1 -70.83 7.81 16.79
N LYS A 2 -69.88 7.08 16.21
CA LYS A 2 -69.73 5.61 16.33
C LYS A 2 -68.28 5.29 15.97
N LYS A 3 -67.49 5.01 17.01
CA LYS A 3 -66.08 4.61 16.92
C LYS A 3 -66.03 3.20 16.32
N LEU A 4 -65.38 3.02 15.17
CA LEU A 4 -64.89 1.71 14.75
C LEU A 4 -63.50 1.53 15.36
N PHE A 5 -63.42 0.68 16.38
CA PHE A 5 -62.17 0.11 16.86
C PHE A 5 -61.68 -0.89 15.82
N LEU A 6 -60.56 -0.60 15.16
CA LEU A 6 -59.78 -1.61 14.47
C LEU A 6 -58.61 -2.00 15.39
N VAL A 7 -58.80 -3.09 16.11
CA VAL A 7 -57.71 -3.83 16.75
C VAL A 7 -57.66 -5.19 16.06
N SER A 8 -56.65 -5.38 15.21
CA SER A 8 -56.11 -6.71 14.96
C SER A 8 -54.60 -6.59 14.88
N LEU A 9 -53.99 -6.88 16.03
CA LEU A 9 -52.62 -7.29 16.20
C LEU A 9 -52.23 -8.31 15.13
N LEU A 10 -51.27 -7.95 14.29
CA LEU A 10 -50.36 -8.92 13.67
C LEU A 10 -48.96 -8.56 14.14
N PRO A 11 -48.33 -9.36 15.02
CA PRO A 11 -46.90 -9.28 15.20
C PRO A 11 -46.30 -9.95 13.98
N PHE A 12 -46.19 -9.25 12.86
CA PHE A 12 -45.15 -9.62 11.93
C PHE A 12 -43.85 -9.30 12.68
N PRO A 13 -42.99 -10.29 13.00
CA PRO A 13 -41.59 -9.96 13.12
C PRO A 13 -41.24 -9.43 11.73
N ILE A 14 -41.24 -8.11 11.57
CA ILE A 14 -40.45 -7.48 10.52
C ILE A 14 -39.06 -7.97 10.87
N LEU A 15 -38.63 -9.03 10.18
CA LEU A 15 -37.27 -9.52 10.26
C LEU A 15 -36.40 -8.28 10.14
N ALA A 16 -35.73 -7.92 11.24
CA ALA A 16 -34.80 -6.81 11.33
C ALA A 16 -33.60 -6.99 10.37
N GLU A 17 -33.60 -8.07 9.58
CA GLU A 17 -32.65 -8.49 8.55
C GLU A 17 -32.32 -7.43 7.48
N ASN A 18 -33.00 -6.28 7.42
CA ASN A 18 -32.79 -5.27 6.37
C ASN A 18 -32.25 -3.90 6.84
N THR A 19 -31.84 -3.73 8.10
CA THR A 19 -31.28 -2.41 8.54
C THR A 19 -29.76 -2.38 8.64
N PHE A 20 -29.14 -3.47 9.10
CA PHE A 20 -27.68 -3.53 9.20
C PHE A 20 -27.05 -3.90 7.85
N GLN A 21 -26.34 -2.94 7.26
CA GLN A 21 -25.40 -3.20 6.17
C GLN A 21 -23.98 -3.07 6.72
N PRO A 22 -23.20 -4.16 6.76
CA PRO A 22 -21.84 -4.09 7.23
C PRO A 22 -21.03 -3.19 6.28
N GLU A 23 -20.05 -2.46 6.83
CA GLU A 23 -19.29 -1.49 6.05
C GLU A 23 -18.57 -2.15 4.86
N GLN A 24 -18.48 -1.46 3.73
CA GLN A 24 -17.72 -1.96 2.59
C GLN A 24 -16.22 -1.74 2.83
N HIS A 25 -15.44 -2.81 2.70
CA HIS A 25 -13.98 -2.74 2.76
C HIS A 25 -13.42 -2.51 1.35
N GLN A 26 -12.84 -1.33 1.12
CA GLN A 26 -12.19 -0.99 -0.13
C GLN A 26 -10.68 -0.98 0.05
N TYR A 27 -9.98 -1.80 -0.73
CA TYR A 27 -8.53 -1.82 -0.79
C TYR A 27 -8.07 -0.68 -1.71
N ILE A 28 -7.82 0.49 -1.14
CA ILE A 28 -7.35 1.68 -1.86
C ILE A 28 -5.94 1.49 -2.44
N ALA A 29 -5.59 2.26 -3.47
CA ALA A 29 -4.23 2.29 -3.99
C ALA A 29 -3.26 2.85 -2.95
N GLN A 30 -2.29 2.03 -2.50
CA GLN A 30 -1.33 2.41 -1.47
C GLN A 30 0.01 2.86 -2.10
N PRO A 31 0.57 4.00 -1.68
CA PRO A 31 1.94 4.39 -1.99
C PRO A 31 2.95 3.36 -1.47
N GLU A 32 3.98 3.05 -2.27
CA GLU A 32 5.07 2.18 -1.87
C GLU A 32 6.22 2.98 -1.28
N LYS A 33 6.93 2.42 -0.28
CA LYS A 33 8.12 3.07 0.27
C LYS A 33 9.24 3.11 -0.81
N PRO A 34 10.04 4.17 -0.86
CA PRO A 34 11.18 4.21 -1.77
C PRO A 34 12.17 3.11 -1.41
N VAL A 35 12.81 2.52 -2.43
CA VAL A 35 13.87 1.53 -2.23
C VAL A 35 15.04 2.23 -1.54
N LYS A 36 15.38 1.80 -0.32
CA LYS A 36 16.57 2.31 0.36
C LYS A 36 17.82 1.87 -0.38
N SER A 37 18.65 2.83 -0.80
CA SER A 37 20.00 2.58 -1.29
C SER A 37 20.91 2.18 -0.14
N ILE A 38 21.74 1.16 -0.35
CA ILE A 38 22.82 0.82 0.58
C ILE A 38 24.03 1.67 0.15
N PRO A 39 24.55 2.56 1.00
CA PRO A 39 25.67 3.41 0.63
C PRO A 39 26.90 2.56 0.32
N PHE A 40 27.61 2.91 -0.76
CA PHE A 40 28.89 2.30 -1.08
C PHE A 40 29.95 2.76 -0.07
N ILE A 41 30.92 1.90 0.26
CA ILE A 41 32.03 2.26 1.15
C ILE A 41 32.89 3.29 0.42
N GLN A 42 32.81 4.55 0.85
CA GLN A 42 33.70 5.59 0.33
C GLN A 42 35.09 5.45 0.95
N PRO A 43 36.17 5.62 0.17
CA PRO A 43 37.52 5.68 0.72
C PRO A 43 37.65 6.85 1.69
N THR A 44 38.29 6.60 2.84
CA THR A 44 38.38 7.51 4.00
C THR A 44 39.24 8.77 3.74
N LYS A 45 39.88 8.88 2.57
CA LYS A 45 40.65 10.06 2.15
C LYS A 45 40.20 10.52 0.77
N SER A 46 39.60 11.71 0.71
CA SER A 46 39.42 12.47 -0.53
C SER A 46 40.72 13.21 -0.83
N GLU A 47 41.51 12.69 -1.76
CA GLU A 47 42.66 13.40 -2.29
C GLU A 47 42.18 14.54 -3.19
N LYS A 48 42.45 15.80 -2.79
CA LYS A 48 42.14 16.97 -3.63
C LYS A 48 43.27 17.21 -4.61
N ILE A 49 43.21 16.55 -5.75
CA ILE A 49 44.20 16.74 -6.82
C ILE A 49 43.78 17.96 -7.66
N LYS A 50 44.59 19.03 -7.66
CA LYS A 50 44.41 20.18 -8.56
C LYS A 50 45.23 19.94 -9.83
N VAL A 51 44.58 19.68 -10.94
CA VAL A 51 45.20 19.43 -12.25
C VAL A 51 44.56 20.32 -13.30
N SER A 52 45.34 20.87 -14.23
CA SER A 52 44.79 21.63 -15.36
C SER A 52 44.21 20.70 -16.44
N THR A 53 43.16 21.13 -17.13
CA THR A 53 42.51 20.35 -18.19
C THR A 53 43.47 19.98 -19.33
N GLU A 54 44.43 20.86 -19.65
CA GLU A 54 45.44 20.60 -20.68
C GLU A 54 46.43 19.50 -20.28
N GLN A 55 46.83 19.43 -19.01
CA GLN A 55 47.65 18.32 -18.51
C GLN A 55 46.92 16.98 -18.59
N ILE A 56 45.61 16.96 -18.32
CA ILE A 56 44.80 15.74 -18.42
C ILE A 56 44.77 15.26 -19.88
N LYS A 57 44.51 16.14 -20.85
CA LYS A 57 44.48 15.77 -22.28
C LYS A 57 45.82 15.22 -22.81
N GLN A 58 46.94 15.63 -22.24
CA GLN A 58 48.28 15.25 -22.72
C GLN A 58 48.84 14.02 -21.98
N ASP A 59 48.38 13.72 -20.78
CA ASP A 59 48.86 12.60 -19.96
C ASP A 59 47.80 11.51 -19.81
N LYS A 60 47.99 10.41 -20.57
CA LYS A 60 47.13 9.23 -20.51
C LYS A 60 47.11 8.63 -19.10
N LYS A 61 48.27 8.47 -18.45
CA LYS A 61 48.35 7.78 -17.14
C LYS A 61 47.65 8.58 -16.06
N LEU A 62 47.80 9.90 -16.11
CA LEU A 62 47.09 10.80 -15.21
C LEU A 62 45.58 10.73 -15.43
N THR A 63 45.12 10.79 -16.68
CA THR A 63 43.68 10.67 -17.00
C THR A 63 43.11 9.32 -16.56
N GLU A 64 43.85 8.23 -16.81
CA GLU A 64 43.48 6.88 -16.40
C GLU A 64 43.34 6.77 -14.87
N HIS A 65 44.29 7.33 -14.12
CA HIS A 65 44.26 7.37 -12.67
C HIS A 65 43.07 8.19 -12.14
N LEU A 66 42.84 9.39 -12.70
CA LEU A 66 41.73 10.25 -12.31
C LEU A 66 40.37 9.61 -12.64
N LEU A 67 40.25 8.92 -13.78
CA LEU A 67 39.03 8.22 -14.16
C LEU A 67 38.74 7.05 -13.19
N ASN A 68 39.76 6.26 -12.84
CA ASN A 68 39.62 5.20 -11.83
C ASN A 68 39.20 5.76 -10.47
N LEU A 69 39.78 6.88 -10.03
CA LEU A 69 39.37 7.55 -8.80
C LEU A 69 37.91 8.03 -8.87
N ALA A 70 37.50 8.62 -10.00
CA ALA A 70 36.12 9.07 -10.20
C ALA A 70 35.11 7.92 -10.11
N ILE A 71 35.45 6.76 -10.71
CA ILE A 71 34.66 5.53 -10.63
C ILE A 71 34.56 5.05 -9.18
N LEU A 72 35.69 4.93 -8.46
CA LEU A 72 35.72 4.50 -7.06
C LEU A 72 34.93 5.43 -6.13
N GLN A 73 34.92 6.73 -6.43
CA GLN A 73 34.17 7.74 -5.68
C GLN A 73 32.70 7.83 -6.09
N GLN A 74 32.27 7.07 -7.11
CA GLN A 74 30.94 7.16 -7.72
C GLN A 74 30.57 8.60 -8.13
N ASN A 75 31.56 9.35 -8.63
CA ASN A 75 31.39 10.75 -9.02
C ASN A 75 31.05 10.86 -10.50
N ASN A 76 29.75 10.80 -10.82
CA ASN A 76 29.27 10.82 -12.20
C ASN A 76 29.76 12.05 -12.99
N ALA A 77 29.78 13.23 -12.38
CA ALA A 77 30.21 14.46 -13.05
C ALA A 77 31.68 14.40 -13.50
N LEU A 78 32.55 13.80 -12.68
CA LEU A 78 33.95 13.57 -13.07
C LEU A 78 34.07 12.48 -14.13
N ILE A 79 33.28 11.41 -14.04
CA ILE A 79 33.27 10.34 -15.06
C ILE A 79 32.87 10.92 -16.43
N GLU A 80 31.79 11.69 -16.49
CA GLU A 80 31.31 12.35 -17.72
C GLU A 80 32.34 13.34 -18.30
N THR A 81 33.16 13.95 -17.45
CA THR A 81 34.22 14.88 -17.89
C THR A 81 35.46 14.14 -18.40
N LEU A 82 35.90 13.10 -17.69
CA LEU A 82 37.18 12.42 -17.94
C LEU A 82 37.08 11.34 -19.02
N LEU A 83 35.95 10.64 -19.12
CA LEU A 83 35.76 9.54 -20.06
C LEU A 83 35.94 9.97 -21.53
N PRO A 84 35.36 11.09 -22.01
CA PRO A 84 35.57 11.53 -23.39
C PRO A 84 37.04 11.88 -23.69
N ILE A 85 37.76 12.42 -22.71
CA ILE A 85 39.21 12.72 -22.85
C ILE A 85 39.99 11.40 -22.95
N TYR A 86 39.72 10.45 -22.06
CA TYR A 86 40.40 9.16 -22.05
C TYR A 86 40.19 8.37 -23.37
N GLN A 87 39.02 8.50 -23.99
CA GLN A 87 38.69 7.83 -25.25
C GLN A 87 39.53 8.31 -26.45
N GLN A 88 40.13 9.51 -26.38
CA GLN A 88 40.94 10.09 -27.46
C GLN A 88 42.34 9.49 -27.55
N PHE A 89 42.84 8.82 -26.51
CA PHE A 89 44.15 8.18 -26.55
C PHE A 89 44.12 6.91 -27.43
N GLU A 90 45.11 6.77 -28.33
CA GLU A 90 45.18 5.62 -29.26
C GLU A 90 45.29 4.28 -28.55
N LYS A 91 46.10 4.18 -27.48
CA LYS A 91 46.34 2.96 -26.70
C LYS A 91 45.56 2.96 -25.38
N LYS A 92 44.26 3.21 -25.44
CA LYS A 92 43.37 3.15 -24.26
C LYS A 92 43.04 1.72 -23.85
N ASP A 93 42.66 1.55 -22.59
CA ASP A 93 42.08 0.31 -22.08
C ASP A 93 40.55 0.31 -22.33
N ASP A 94 40.10 -0.56 -23.22
CA ASP A 94 38.68 -0.67 -23.58
C ASP A 94 37.82 -1.20 -22.42
N ILE A 95 38.38 -1.99 -21.49
CA ILE A 95 37.66 -2.45 -20.30
C ILE A 95 37.37 -1.25 -19.39
N LEU A 96 38.33 -0.35 -19.18
CA LEU A 96 38.12 0.86 -18.39
C LEU A 96 37.06 1.78 -19.02
N VAL A 97 37.03 1.87 -20.35
CA VAL A 97 35.98 2.63 -21.06
C VAL A 97 34.60 2.03 -20.78
N LEU A 98 34.43 0.72 -20.98
CA LEU A 98 33.17 0.04 -20.70
C LEU A 98 32.77 0.16 -19.23
N PHE A 99 33.74 0.09 -18.32
CA PHE A 99 33.48 0.17 -16.89
C PHE A 99 33.00 1.56 -16.48
N ALA A 100 33.66 2.62 -16.97
CA ALA A 100 33.24 3.99 -16.77
C ALA A 100 31.83 4.25 -17.31
N GLN A 101 31.51 3.74 -18.52
CA GLN A 101 30.17 3.81 -19.10
C GLN A 101 29.14 3.09 -18.23
N GLY A 102 29.42 1.85 -17.81
CA GLY A 102 28.54 1.08 -16.95
C GLY A 102 28.24 1.76 -15.61
N VAL A 103 29.26 2.31 -14.95
CA VAL A 103 29.08 3.04 -13.69
C VAL A 103 28.31 4.35 -13.89
N SER A 104 28.59 5.10 -14.95
CA SER A 104 27.84 6.32 -15.28
C SER A 104 26.35 6.03 -15.49
N GLU A 105 26.01 5.05 -16.32
CA GLU A 105 24.63 4.63 -16.58
C GLU A 105 23.94 4.15 -15.29
N LYS A 106 24.66 3.44 -14.41
CA LYS A 106 24.12 3.01 -13.11
C LYS A 106 23.76 4.21 -12.23
N LEU A 107 24.64 5.21 -12.14
CA LEU A 107 24.42 6.42 -11.33
C LEU A 107 23.26 7.27 -11.85
N GLN A 108 23.03 7.23 -13.16
CA GLN A 108 21.89 7.85 -13.82
C GLN A 108 20.61 6.99 -13.76
N GLN A 109 20.66 5.83 -13.12
CA GLN A 109 19.56 4.86 -12.99
C GLN A 109 19.10 4.22 -14.31
N HIS A 110 19.92 4.29 -15.36
CA HIS A 110 19.73 3.58 -16.62
C HIS A 110 20.24 2.13 -16.50
N TYR A 111 19.64 1.38 -15.58
CA TYR A 111 20.13 0.05 -15.20
C TYR A 111 20.24 -0.91 -16.38
N ALA A 112 19.35 -0.87 -17.37
CA ALA A 112 19.43 -1.73 -18.54
C ALA A 112 20.76 -1.56 -19.32
N ALA A 113 21.20 -0.32 -19.51
CA ALA A 113 22.47 0.00 -20.17
C ALA A 113 23.66 -0.40 -19.30
N ALA A 114 23.64 -0.04 -18.00
CA ALA A 114 24.68 -0.42 -17.05
C ALA A 114 24.91 -1.94 -16.99
N LEU A 115 23.84 -2.72 -16.90
CA LEU A 115 23.88 -4.18 -16.89
C LEU A 115 24.49 -4.75 -18.19
N SER A 116 24.24 -4.12 -19.33
CA SER A 116 24.84 -4.50 -20.61
C SER A 116 26.37 -4.32 -20.57
N TYR A 117 26.83 -3.15 -20.15
CA TYR A 117 28.27 -2.85 -20.06
C TYR A 117 29.01 -3.79 -19.11
N PHE A 118 28.49 -4.03 -17.91
CA PHE A 118 29.14 -4.93 -16.95
C PHE A 118 29.17 -6.39 -17.43
N ARG A 119 28.14 -6.85 -18.14
CA ARG A 119 28.12 -8.19 -18.73
C ARG A 119 29.14 -8.33 -19.87
N GLN A 120 29.31 -7.30 -20.70
CA GLN A 120 30.34 -7.31 -21.74
C GLN A 120 31.74 -7.44 -21.14
N ILE A 121 32.03 -6.68 -20.08
CA ILE A 121 33.32 -6.77 -19.39
C ILE A 121 33.55 -8.17 -18.81
N LEU A 122 32.55 -8.73 -18.12
CA LEU A 122 32.67 -10.07 -17.52
C LEU A 122 32.68 -11.20 -18.56
N ALA A 123 32.24 -10.96 -19.80
CA ALA A 123 32.41 -11.90 -20.90
C ALA A 123 33.85 -11.91 -21.43
N ILE A 124 34.54 -10.76 -21.37
CA ILE A 124 35.96 -10.63 -21.75
C ILE A 124 36.86 -11.15 -20.64
N ASN A 125 36.61 -10.73 -19.40
CA ASN A 125 37.37 -11.14 -18.22
C ASN A 125 36.42 -11.50 -17.07
N PRO A 126 36.08 -12.80 -16.93
CA PRO A 126 35.15 -13.28 -15.91
C PRO A 126 35.61 -13.04 -14.47
N ASP A 127 36.91 -12.90 -14.21
CA ASP A 127 37.49 -12.87 -12.85
C ASP A 127 37.57 -11.45 -12.25
N LEU A 128 37.07 -10.44 -12.97
CA LEU A 128 37.02 -9.06 -12.49
C LEU A 128 35.96 -8.87 -11.39
N ASN A 129 36.32 -9.23 -10.15
CA ASN A 129 35.40 -9.15 -9.03
C ASN A 129 34.82 -7.74 -8.77
N PRO A 130 35.56 -6.61 -8.92
CA PRO A 130 34.98 -5.27 -8.79
C PRO A 130 33.81 -5.02 -9.77
N VAL A 131 33.93 -5.50 -11.00
CA VAL A 131 32.88 -5.40 -12.03
C VAL A 131 31.69 -6.29 -11.68
N ARG A 132 31.95 -7.48 -11.13
CA ARG A 132 30.90 -8.39 -10.62
C ARG A 132 30.08 -7.75 -9.51
N ILE A 133 30.73 -7.06 -8.57
CA ILE A 133 30.06 -6.33 -7.50
C ILE A 133 29.20 -5.20 -8.09
N GLU A 134 29.74 -4.42 -9.03
CA GLU A 134 29.00 -3.36 -9.71
C GLU A 134 27.76 -3.90 -10.48
N LEU A 135 27.91 -5.02 -11.20
CA LEU A 135 26.79 -5.75 -11.80
C LEU A 135 25.74 -6.15 -10.75
N ALA A 136 26.16 -6.75 -9.64
CA ALA A 136 25.25 -7.20 -8.58
C ALA A 136 24.49 -6.02 -7.94
N THR A 137 25.16 -4.90 -7.70
CA THR A 137 24.50 -3.68 -7.16
C THR A 137 23.49 -3.08 -8.14
N ALA A 138 23.78 -3.07 -9.44
CA ALA A 138 22.85 -2.63 -10.47
C ALA A 138 21.63 -3.56 -10.56
N LEU A 139 21.85 -4.89 -10.50
CA LEU A 139 20.75 -5.87 -10.46
C LEU A 139 19.87 -5.69 -9.22
N PHE A 140 20.48 -5.44 -8.05
CA PHE A 140 19.75 -5.20 -6.80
C PHE A 140 18.89 -3.93 -6.85
N ALA A 141 19.45 -2.85 -7.41
CA ALA A 141 18.74 -1.58 -7.57
C ALA A 141 17.55 -1.72 -8.54
N ASP A 142 17.74 -2.44 -9.65
CA ASP A 142 16.71 -2.74 -10.66
C ASP A 142 15.71 -3.83 -10.22
N GLN A 143 15.73 -4.26 -8.95
CA GLN A 143 14.87 -5.31 -8.40
C GLN A 143 14.98 -6.66 -9.12
N ARG A 144 16.17 -7.03 -9.62
CA ARG A 144 16.46 -8.38 -10.14
C ARG A 144 17.14 -9.21 -9.07
N LEU A 145 16.41 -9.47 -7.98
CA LEU A 145 17.00 -9.91 -6.71
C LEU A 145 17.63 -11.31 -6.77
N SER A 146 17.05 -12.26 -7.50
CA SER A 146 17.63 -13.61 -7.66
C SER A 146 18.98 -13.54 -8.38
N SER A 147 19.06 -12.79 -9.48
CA SER A 147 20.32 -12.59 -10.20
C SER A 147 21.33 -11.77 -9.39
N ALA A 148 20.87 -10.76 -8.63
CA ALA A 148 21.73 -9.98 -7.76
C ALA A 148 22.37 -10.88 -6.68
N LYS A 149 21.56 -11.74 -6.04
CA LYS A 149 22.02 -12.70 -5.03
C LYS A 149 23.10 -13.61 -5.58
N GLU A 150 22.87 -14.21 -6.74
CA GLU A 150 23.84 -15.09 -7.40
C GLU A 150 25.18 -14.38 -7.65
N GLN A 151 25.16 -13.14 -8.14
CA GLN A 151 26.39 -12.38 -8.38
C GLN A 151 27.08 -11.94 -7.08
N PHE A 152 26.33 -11.59 -6.03
CA PHE A 152 26.90 -11.30 -4.71
C PHE A 152 27.53 -12.52 -4.07
N GLU A 153 26.91 -13.70 -4.14
CA GLU A 153 27.47 -14.95 -3.63
C GLU A 153 28.76 -15.32 -4.38
N LYS A 154 28.76 -15.19 -5.71
CA LYS A 154 29.98 -15.36 -6.53
C LYS A 154 31.07 -14.36 -6.15
N ALA A 155 30.72 -13.09 -5.95
CA ALA A 155 31.68 -12.06 -5.56
C ALA A 155 32.27 -12.29 -4.16
N LYS A 156 31.47 -12.88 -3.26
CA LYS A 156 31.87 -13.23 -1.90
C LYS A 156 32.81 -14.44 -1.84
N ALA A 157 32.74 -15.32 -2.85
CA ALA A 157 33.59 -16.52 -2.93
C ALA A 157 35.02 -16.23 -3.41
N GLU A 158 35.35 -14.99 -3.78
CA GLU A 158 36.68 -14.60 -4.26
C GLU A 158 37.77 -14.80 -3.18
N PRO A 159 38.91 -15.43 -3.52
CA PRO A 159 40.05 -15.54 -2.61
C PRO A 159 40.57 -14.16 -2.20
N ASN A 160 40.99 -14.02 -0.94
CA ASN A 160 41.56 -12.77 -0.39
C ASN A 160 40.63 -11.54 -0.47
N LEU A 161 39.31 -11.73 -0.43
CA LEU A 161 38.35 -10.63 -0.39
C LEU A 161 38.58 -9.73 0.84
N PRO A 162 38.77 -8.41 0.68
CA PRO A 162 38.94 -7.50 1.80
C PRO A 162 37.72 -7.52 2.75
N ALA A 163 37.97 -7.50 4.06
CA ALA A 163 36.94 -7.67 5.09
C ALA A 163 35.80 -6.62 5.00
N ASN A 164 36.14 -5.39 4.61
CA ASN A 164 35.17 -4.31 4.40
C ASN A 164 34.23 -4.61 3.21
N ILE A 165 34.76 -5.21 2.13
CA ILE A 165 33.95 -5.63 0.98
C ILE A 165 33.08 -6.82 1.37
N ALA A 166 33.64 -7.83 2.05
CA ALA A 166 32.86 -8.97 2.55
C ALA A 166 31.65 -8.51 3.38
N TYR A 167 31.85 -7.56 4.30
CA TYR A 167 30.78 -6.96 5.09
C TYR A 167 29.72 -6.26 4.22
N LEU A 168 30.14 -5.51 3.18
CA LEU A 168 29.21 -4.87 2.25
C LEU A 168 28.35 -5.90 1.49
N LEU A 169 28.95 -6.98 1.02
CA LEU A 169 28.23 -8.06 0.34
C LEU A 169 27.20 -8.71 1.27
N ASP A 170 27.54 -8.91 2.54
CA ASP A 170 26.62 -9.42 3.55
C ASP A 170 25.44 -8.47 3.80
N GLN A 171 25.65 -7.15 3.78
CA GLN A 171 24.54 -6.19 3.87
C GLN A 171 23.57 -6.33 2.69
N TYR A 172 24.08 -6.51 1.47
CA TYR A 172 23.24 -6.73 0.29
C TYR A 172 22.49 -8.08 0.35
N LEU A 173 23.16 -9.17 0.71
CA LEU A 173 22.55 -10.50 0.83
C LEU A 173 21.45 -10.51 1.91
N ASN A 174 21.71 -9.91 3.07
CA ASN A 174 20.71 -9.76 4.13
C ASN A 174 19.53 -8.89 3.68
N ALA A 175 19.78 -7.81 2.93
CA ALA A 175 18.71 -6.97 2.39
C ALA A 175 17.86 -7.71 1.35
N ILE A 176 18.46 -8.58 0.52
CA ILE A 176 17.72 -9.46 -0.40
C ILE A 176 16.86 -10.44 0.40
N GLU A 177 17.42 -11.08 1.43
CA GLU A 177 16.70 -12.02 2.28
C GLU A 177 15.50 -11.34 2.95
N GLN A 178 15.70 -10.17 3.59
CA GLN A 178 14.62 -9.42 4.23
C GLN A 178 13.51 -9.02 3.25
N ARG A 179 13.86 -8.60 2.02
CA ARG A 179 12.86 -8.22 1.00
C ARG A 179 12.10 -9.40 0.42
N THR A 180 12.73 -10.57 0.36
CA THR A 180 12.15 -11.78 -0.25
C THR A 180 11.53 -12.71 0.79
N ASN A 181 11.74 -12.50 2.09
CA ASN A 181 11.11 -13.29 3.13
C ASN A 181 9.60 -12.99 3.27
N TRP A 182 8.89 -13.85 3.98
CA TRP A 182 7.50 -13.61 4.34
C TRP A 182 7.37 -12.28 5.10
N GLN A 183 6.54 -11.39 4.58
CA GLN A 183 6.21 -10.12 5.23
C GLN A 183 4.92 -10.32 6.01
N THR A 184 4.92 -9.97 7.29
CA THR A 184 3.73 -10.13 8.15
C THR A 184 3.42 -8.84 8.89
N ASN A 185 2.17 -8.38 8.79
CA ASN A 185 1.67 -7.24 9.57
C ASN A 185 0.50 -7.67 10.42
N LEU A 186 0.58 -7.45 11.73
CA LEU A 186 -0.49 -7.70 12.70
C LEU A 186 -0.88 -6.38 13.35
N SER A 187 -2.17 -6.12 13.48
CA SER A 187 -2.68 -5.03 14.31
C SER A 187 -3.91 -5.42 15.10
N PHE A 188 -4.11 -4.80 16.27
CA PHE A 188 -5.32 -4.95 17.06
C PHE A 188 -5.59 -3.73 17.94
N ASN A 189 -6.86 -3.50 18.27
CA ASN A 189 -7.29 -2.47 19.20
C ASN A 189 -8.62 -2.83 19.88
N TYR A 190 -8.81 -2.31 21.09
CA TYR A 190 -10.10 -2.34 21.77
C TYR A 190 -11.14 -1.51 21.00
N LEU A 191 -12.40 -1.95 21.02
CA LEU A 191 -13.55 -1.27 20.43
C LEU A 191 -14.54 -0.90 21.53
N ARG A 192 -15.03 0.34 21.46
CA ARG A 192 -16.18 0.83 22.22
C ARG A 192 -17.03 1.67 21.27
N GLU A 193 -17.99 1.02 20.64
CA GLU A 193 -18.89 1.67 19.69
C GLU A 193 -20.22 1.96 20.37
N ASN A 194 -20.73 3.18 20.22
CA ASN A 194 -22.05 3.54 20.75
C ASN A 194 -23.18 3.32 19.74
N ASN A 195 -22.83 2.96 18.49
CA ASN A 195 -23.76 2.78 17.39
C ASN A 195 -23.25 1.69 16.42
N VAL A 196 -23.10 0.46 16.92
CA VAL A 196 -22.56 -0.69 16.18
C VAL A 196 -23.40 -1.04 14.94
N ASN A 197 -24.71 -0.75 14.99
CA ASN A 197 -25.65 -1.02 13.91
C ASN A 197 -25.75 0.11 12.87
N ASN A 198 -24.99 1.20 13.02
CA ASN A 198 -24.93 2.33 12.08
C ASN A 198 -26.30 2.95 11.75
N THR A 199 -27.14 3.14 12.76
CA THR A 199 -28.52 3.65 12.60
C THR A 199 -28.70 5.06 13.16
N SER A 200 -29.78 5.74 12.71
CA SER A 200 -30.19 7.03 13.29
C SER A 200 -30.88 6.88 14.65
N ASP A 201 -30.65 7.83 15.55
CA ASP A 201 -31.32 7.98 16.84
C ASP A 201 -32.74 8.59 16.74
N ILE A 202 -33.13 9.08 15.56
CA ILE A 202 -34.48 9.59 15.31
C ILE A 202 -35.48 8.42 15.38
N LYS A 203 -36.49 8.55 16.24
CA LYS A 203 -37.48 7.51 16.55
C LYS A 203 -38.56 7.35 15.48
N GLU A 204 -39.06 8.45 14.93
CA GLU A 204 -40.10 8.42 13.90
C GLU A 204 -39.48 8.17 12.52
N ILE A 205 -40.08 7.27 11.74
CA ILE A 205 -39.58 6.90 10.42
C ILE A 205 -40.17 7.85 9.38
N GLU A 206 -39.39 8.85 8.98
CA GLU A 206 -39.80 9.92 8.05
C GLU A 206 -41.21 10.43 8.40
N ASN A 207 -42.11 10.59 7.43
CA ASN A 207 -43.51 10.97 7.65
C ASN A 207 -44.46 9.77 7.49
N THR A 208 -44.00 8.56 7.84
CA THR A 208 -44.77 7.32 7.62
C THR A 208 -45.74 7.00 8.76
N GLY A 209 -45.61 7.67 9.91
CA GLY A 209 -46.34 7.36 11.14
C GLY A 209 -45.82 6.14 11.91
N PHE A 210 -44.79 5.45 11.41
CA PHE A 210 -44.15 4.34 12.11
C PHE A 210 -43.07 4.82 13.08
N ILE A 211 -43.02 4.19 14.26
CA ILE A 211 -42.01 4.43 15.29
C ILE A 211 -41.05 3.24 15.32
N LYS A 212 -39.74 3.52 15.34
CA LYS A 212 -38.70 2.51 15.47
C LYS A 212 -38.81 1.74 16.78
N SER A 213 -38.58 0.43 16.69
CA SER A 213 -38.34 -0.40 17.86
C SER A 213 -36.97 -0.10 18.47
N LYS A 214 -36.71 -0.64 19.67
CA LYS A 214 -35.43 -0.46 20.36
C LYS A 214 -34.25 -1.03 19.55
N GLU A 215 -34.48 -2.09 18.79
CA GLU A 215 -33.46 -2.76 17.96
C GLU A 215 -33.04 -1.92 16.75
N MET A 216 -33.92 -1.01 16.28
CA MET A 216 -33.66 -0.10 15.16
C MET A 216 -33.00 1.22 15.58
N LEU A 217 -32.82 1.45 16.88
CA LEU A 217 -32.09 2.58 17.45
C LEU A 217 -30.60 2.22 17.65
N PRO A 218 -29.71 3.21 17.84
CA PRO A 218 -28.30 2.97 18.07
C PRO A 218 -28.05 2.01 19.23
N GLN A 219 -27.22 1.00 18.97
CA GLN A 219 -26.82 0.01 19.96
C GLN A 219 -25.34 0.15 20.28
N SER A 220 -24.98 0.03 21.56
CA SER A 220 -23.58 -0.03 21.97
C SER A 220 -23.01 -1.44 21.83
N ALA A 221 -21.71 -1.53 21.56
CA ALA A 221 -20.96 -2.78 21.59
C ALA A 221 -19.50 -2.55 21.98
N HIS A 222 -18.93 -3.53 22.66
CA HIS A 222 -17.54 -3.55 23.08
C HIS A 222 -16.86 -4.80 22.55
N GLY A 223 -15.62 -4.61 22.09
CA GLY A 223 -14.99 -5.63 21.27
C GLY A 223 -13.49 -5.44 21.07
N ILE A 224 -12.98 -6.22 20.13
CA ILE A 224 -11.64 -6.09 19.58
C ILE A 224 -11.73 -6.03 18.06
N ALA A 225 -11.02 -5.07 17.46
CA ALA A 225 -10.71 -5.10 16.04
C ALA A 225 -9.31 -5.66 15.86
N TYR A 226 -9.11 -6.44 14.80
CA TYR A 226 -7.82 -7.00 14.45
C TYR A 226 -7.63 -7.04 12.93
N SER A 227 -6.38 -6.95 12.50
CA SER A 227 -5.99 -7.15 11.11
C SER A 227 -4.72 -7.97 11.02
N PHE A 228 -4.65 -8.84 10.04
CA PHE A 228 -3.48 -9.64 9.72
C PHE A 228 -3.24 -9.60 8.21
N ASN A 229 -2.00 -9.32 7.82
CA ASN A 229 -1.55 -9.38 6.43
C ASN A 229 -0.32 -10.29 6.37
N LEU A 230 -0.32 -11.22 5.43
CA LEU A 230 0.80 -12.09 5.13
C LEU A 230 1.07 -12.02 3.63
N SER A 231 2.27 -11.65 3.23
CA SER A 231 2.65 -11.60 1.81
C SER A 231 4.02 -12.20 1.53
N LYS A 232 4.19 -12.67 0.29
CA LYS A 232 5.43 -13.25 -0.20
C LYS A 232 5.63 -12.86 -1.66
N GLU A 233 6.84 -12.40 -1.96
CA GLU A 233 7.29 -12.11 -3.31
C GLU A 233 8.36 -13.13 -3.70
N TYR A 234 8.13 -13.87 -4.77
CA TYR A 234 9.09 -14.85 -5.27
C TYR A 234 9.62 -14.40 -6.64
N ASN A 235 10.90 -14.02 -6.70
CA ASN A 235 11.51 -13.55 -7.93
C ASN A 235 11.80 -14.75 -8.86
N LEU A 236 11.01 -14.85 -9.93
CA LEU A 236 11.09 -15.94 -10.90
C LEU A 236 12.33 -15.79 -11.79
N PHE A 237 12.45 -14.65 -12.45
CA PHE A 237 13.55 -14.29 -13.33
C PHE A 237 13.54 -12.77 -13.56
N SER A 238 14.71 -12.17 -13.76
CA SER A 238 14.82 -10.72 -13.98
C SER A 238 13.96 -9.94 -12.97
N ASN A 239 13.11 -9.03 -13.44
CA ASN A 239 12.16 -8.22 -12.70
C ASN A 239 10.76 -8.85 -12.56
N HIS A 240 10.60 -10.16 -12.83
CA HIS A 240 9.32 -10.87 -12.80
C HIS A 240 9.17 -11.67 -11.50
N TYR A 241 7.99 -11.59 -10.91
CA TYR A 241 7.69 -12.15 -9.59
C TYR A 241 6.35 -12.89 -9.60
N ALA A 242 6.31 -14.03 -8.89
CA ALA A 242 5.07 -14.56 -8.37
C ALA A 242 4.76 -13.85 -7.04
N TYR A 243 3.50 -13.51 -6.84
CA TYR A 243 3.02 -12.76 -5.68
C TYR A 243 1.91 -13.51 -4.96
N PHE A 244 2.07 -13.67 -3.65
CA PHE A 244 1.02 -14.17 -2.76
C PHE A 244 0.75 -13.14 -1.67
N GLU A 245 -0.54 -12.93 -1.36
CA GLU A 245 -0.97 -12.13 -0.22
C GLU A 245 -2.24 -12.71 0.38
N ASN A 246 -2.33 -12.76 1.71
CA ASN A 246 -3.56 -13.00 2.45
C ASN A 246 -3.80 -11.83 3.40
N THR A 247 -5.00 -11.28 3.33
CA THR A 247 -5.46 -10.24 4.26
C THR A 247 -6.63 -10.80 5.06
N LEU A 248 -6.57 -10.64 6.37
CA LEU A 248 -7.66 -10.92 7.30
C LEU A 248 -7.93 -9.65 8.09
N TRP A 249 -9.19 -9.27 8.18
CA TRP A 249 -9.65 -8.21 9.05
C TRP A 249 -10.87 -8.72 9.82
N GLY A 250 -11.02 -8.31 11.07
CA GLY A 250 -12.23 -8.60 11.80
C GLY A 250 -12.50 -7.68 12.97
N LYS A 251 -13.77 -7.67 13.37
CA LYS A 251 -14.31 -7.09 14.58
C LYS A 251 -15.05 -8.18 15.34
N TYR A 252 -14.72 -8.36 16.60
CA TYR A 252 -15.38 -9.29 17.50
C TYR A 252 -15.92 -8.52 18.71
N TYR A 253 -17.23 -8.56 18.91
CA TYR A 253 -17.94 -7.95 20.03
C TYR A 253 -18.44 -9.04 20.98
N TRP A 254 -18.19 -8.89 22.28
CA TRP A 254 -18.61 -9.90 23.26
C TRP A 254 -20.02 -9.67 23.80
N ASP A 255 -20.50 -8.43 23.78
CA ASP A 255 -21.83 -8.01 24.26
C ASP A 255 -22.85 -7.77 23.14
N ASN A 256 -22.43 -7.77 21.86
CA ASN A 256 -23.33 -7.63 20.70
C ASN A 256 -22.85 -8.44 19.48
N LYS A 257 -22.90 -9.77 19.60
CA LYS A 257 -22.27 -10.72 18.66
C LYS A 257 -22.87 -10.73 17.25
N ASP A 258 -24.11 -10.30 17.08
CA ASP A 258 -24.76 -10.22 15.76
C ASP A 258 -24.02 -9.28 14.79
N TYR A 259 -23.18 -8.39 15.34
CA TYR A 259 -22.36 -7.43 14.58
C TYR A 259 -20.90 -7.86 14.44
N ASN A 260 -20.52 -9.06 14.89
CA ASN A 260 -19.22 -9.64 14.57
C ASN A 260 -19.04 -9.64 13.06
N ASP A 261 -17.86 -9.28 12.58
CA ASP A 261 -17.58 -9.14 11.15
C ASP A 261 -16.16 -9.58 10.85
N ILE A 262 -15.99 -10.52 9.93
CA ILE A 262 -14.69 -11.06 9.57
C ILE A 262 -14.62 -11.13 8.06
N LEU A 263 -13.58 -10.54 7.47
CA LEU A 263 -13.27 -10.60 6.05
C LEU A 263 -11.87 -11.21 5.86
N ASN A 264 -11.80 -12.32 5.13
CA ASN A 264 -10.54 -12.87 4.64
C ASN A 264 -10.48 -12.79 3.13
N ARG A 265 -9.32 -12.41 2.58
CA ARG A 265 -9.09 -12.30 1.14
C ARG A 265 -7.70 -12.78 0.79
N SER A 266 -7.61 -13.69 -0.19
CA SER A 266 -6.36 -14.27 -0.69
C SER A 266 -6.13 -13.86 -2.13
N TYR A 267 -4.88 -13.54 -2.44
CA TYR A 267 -4.39 -13.16 -3.76
C TYR A 267 -3.27 -14.09 -4.17
N LEU A 268 -3.30 -14.54 -5.42
CA LEU A 268 -2.20 -15.28 -6.04
C LEU A 268 -2.07 -14.78 -7.46
N GLY A 269 -0.97 -14.08 -7.74
CA GLY A 269 -0.84 -13.33 -8.98
C GLY A 269 0.59 -13.11 -9.42
N TYR A 270 0.71 -12.25 -10.42
CA TYR A 270 1.96 -11.86 -11.03
C TYR A 270 2.32 -10.43 -10.63
N MET A 271 3.61 -10.16 -10.48
CA MET A 271 4.15 -8.85 -10.20
C MET A 271 5.40 -8.59 -11.04
N ASN A 272 5.59 -7.36 -11.49
CA ASN A 272 6.88 -6.93 -12.03
C ASN A 272 7.23 -5.53 -11.55
N LYS A 273 8.46 -5.41 -11.07
CA LYS A 273 8.96 -4.20 -10.43
C LYS A 273 10.39 -3.91 -10.82
N ASN A 274 10.74 -2.64 -10.85
CA ASN A 274 12.09 -2.16 -10.98
C ASN A 274 12.34 -1.06 -9.93
N ALA A 275 13.40 -0.27 -10.10
CA ALA A 275 13.78 0.77 -9.14
C ALA A 275 12.69 1.84 -8.90
N VAL A 276 11.85 2.13 -9.90
CA VAL A 276 10.91 3.27 -9.86
C VAL A 276 9.47 2.89 -10.09
N GLN A 277 9.16 1.71 -10.64
CA GLN A 277 7.80 1.29 -10.94
C GLN A 277 7.53 -0.14 -10.48
N ASN A 278 6.27 -0.40 -10.15
CA ASN A 278 5.75 -1.70 -9.79
C ASN A 278 4.37 -1.88 -10.42
N TRP A 279 4.08 -3.06 -10.96
CA TRP A 279 2.74 -3.44 -11.37
C TRP A 279 2.41 -4.86 -10.94
N LYS A 280 1.14 -5.08 -10.59
CA LYS A 280 0.62 -6.36 -10.14
C LYS A 280 -0.68 -6.70 -10.85
N LEU A 281 -0.88 -7.99 -11.10
CA LEU A 281 -2.12 -8.56 -11.57
C LEU A 281 -2.52 -9.71 -10.66
N LEU A 282 -3.60 -9.50 -9.92
CA LEU A 282 -3.95 -10.29 -8.73
C LEU A 282 -5.38 -10.84 -8.85
N PRO A 283 -5.55 -12.06 -9.39
CA PRO A 283 -6.73 -12.87 -9.10
C PRO A 283 -6.90 -13.05 -7.60
N PHE A 284 -8.13 -13.01 -7.12
CA PHE A 284 -8.41 -13.15 -5.70
C PHE A 284 -9.71 -13.89 -5.41
N TYR A 285 -9.78 -14.41 -4.19
CA TYR A 285 -10.98 -14.95 -3.57
C TYR A 285 -11.11 -14.39 -2.15
N GLY A 286 -12.30 -13.94 -1.80
CA GLY A 286 -12.64 -13.37 -0.51
C GLY A 286 -13.86 -14.03 0.11
N ARG A 287 -13.89 -14.08 1.43
CA ARG A 287 -14.99 -14.63 2.21
C ARG A 287 -15.25 -13.76 3.44
N ARG A 288 -16.52 -13.45 3.67
CA ARG A 288 -16.99 -12.62 4.77
C ARG A 288 -17.98 -13.38 5.63
N TRP A 289 -17.82 -13.25 6.94
CA TRP A 289 -18.74 -13.76 7.96
C TRP A 289 -19.27 -12.58 8.77
N VAL A 290 -20.57 -12.58 9.04
CA VAL A 290 -21.25 -11.55 9.84
C VAL A 290 -22.17 -12.24 10.84
N GLY A 291 -22.12 -11.86 12.12
CA GLY A 291 -22.95 -12.44 13.17
C GLY A 291 -22.87 -13.96 13.25
N ASP A 292 -21.67 -14.53 13.12
CA ASP A 292 -21.37 -15.97 13.05
C ASP A 292 -21.95 -16.72 11.82
N HIS A 293 -22.53 -16.00 10.85
CA HIS A 293 -23.06 -16.57 9.61
C HIS A 293 -22.14 -16.32 8.41
N ARG A 294 -22.18 -17.23 7.44
CA ARG A 294 -21.53 -17.03 6.12
C ARG A 294 -22.29 -15.93 5.38
N TYR A 295 -21.74 -14.73 5.34
CA TYR A 295 -22.42 -13.56 4.79
C TYR A 295 -22.26 -13.47 3.27
N GLN A 296 -21.01 -13.50 2.80
CA GLN A 296 -20.68 -13.29 1.39
C GLN A 296 -19.42 -14.08 0.99
N TRP A 297 -19.33 -14.48 -0.28
CA TRP A 297 -18.04 -14.63 -0.95
C TRP A 297 -17.89 -13.65 -2.11
N GLU A 298 -16.65 -13.34 -2.44
CA GLU A 298 -16.29 -12.55 -3.61
C GLU A 298 -15.10 -13.16 -4.33
N GLN A 299 -15.04 -12.97 -5.64
CA GLN A 299 -13.88 -13.37 -6.42
C GLN A 299 -13.72 -12.43 -7.61
N GLY A 300 -12.49 -12.23 -8.03
CA GLY A 300 -12.24 -11.21 -9.05
C GLY A 300 -10.80 -11.12 -9.45
N ILE A 301 -10.50 -10.03 -10.14
CA ILE A 301 -9.15 -9.66 -10.54
C ILE A 301 -8.89 -8.21 -10.16
N ARG A 302 -7.67 -7.95 -9.72
CA ARG A 302 -7.21 -6.64 -9.30
C ARG A 302 -5.88 -6.32 -10.00
N GLY A 303 -5.81 -5.16 -10.62
CA GLY A 303 -4.59 -4.57 -11.15
C GLY A 303 -4.09 -3.48 -10.23
N GLU A 304 -2.79 -3.47 -9.93
CA GLU A 304 -2.15 -2.39 -9.18
C GLU A 304 -0.96 -1.85 -9.99
N PHE A 305 -0.73 -0.55 -9.90
CA PHE A 305 0.44 0.10 -10.50
C PHE A 305 0.92 1.22 -9.59
N SER A 306 2.22 1.33 -9.39
CA SER A 306 2.84 2.45 -8.70
C SER A 306 4.10 2.91 -9.45
N ARG A 307 4.36 4.22 -9.42
CA ARG A 307 5.56 4.80 -10.05
C ARG A 307 6.04 6.05 -9.33
N TRP A 308 7.34 6.08 -9.03
CA TRP A 308 8.08 7.27 -8.67
C TRP A 308 8.42 8.06 -9.94
N PHE A 309 7.96 9.31 -10.03
CA PHE A 309 8.34 10.23 -11.11
C PHE A 309 9.61 11.00 -10.77
N THR A 310 9.74 11.35 -9.49
CA THR A 310 10.93 11.94 -8.88
C THR A 310 11.09 11.30 -7.50
N PRO A 311 12.22 11.50 -6.79
CA PRO A 311 12.37 11.01 -5.41
C PRO A 311 11.31 11.54 -4.42
N ASN A 312 10.58 12.58 -4.80
CA ASN A 312 9.59 13.25 -3.97
C ASN A 312 8.15 12.97 -4.37
N TRP A 313 7.89 12.47 -5.59
CA TRP A 313 6.53 12.29 -6.11
C TRP A 313 6.30 10.86 -6.58
N GLN A 314 5.22 10.26 -6.07
CA GLN A 314 4.77 8.93 -6.47
C GLN A 314 3.28 8.95 -6.82
N ILE A 315 2.91 8.19 -7.84
CA ILE A 315 1.51 7.83 -8.10
C ILE A 315 1.31 6.35 -7.81
N SER A 316 0.17 6.01 -7.23
CA SER A 316 -0.32 4.64 -7.07
C SER A 316 -1.75 4.55 -7.60
N THR A 317 -2.06 3.47 -8.30
CA THR A 317 -3.37 3.21 -8.88
C THR A 317 -3.80 1.77 -8.60
N ALA A 318 -5.10 1.55 -8.42
CA ALA A 318 -5.69 0.23 -8.30
C ALA A 318 -6.99 0.15 -9.08
N LEU A 319 -7.17 -0.93 -9.83
CA LEU A 319 -8.39 -1.26 -10.57
C LEU A 319 -8.84 -2.65 -10.14
N GLU A 320 -10.14 -2.84 -9.91
CA GLU A 320 -10.66 -4.12 -9.45
C GLU A 320 -12.04 -4.40 -10.03
N TYR A 321 -12.25 -5.65 -10.42
CA TYR A 321 -13.56 -6.19 -10.75
C TYR A 321 -13.81 -7.42 -9.88
N ALA A 322 -14.92 -7.41 -9.13
CA ALA A 322 -15.29 -8.48 -8.22
C ALA A 322 -16.72 -8.95 -8.48
N LYS A 323 -16.94 -10.26 -8.58
CA LYS A 323 -18.28 -10.85 -8.52
C LYS A 323 -18.59 -11.23 -7.07
N GLN A 324 -19.79 -10.92 -6.61
CA GLN A 324 -20.18 -11.07 -5.21
C GLN A 324 -21.46 -11.89 -5.09
N ARG A 325 -21.48 -12.81 -4.10
CA ARG A 325 -22.66 -13.58 -3.74
C ARG A 325 -22.88 -13.52 -2.24
N TYR A 326 -24.08 -13.08 -1.87
CA TYR A 326 -24.63 -12.99 -0.52
C TYR A 326 -25.53 -14.20 -0.27
N PHE A 327 -25.33 -14.87 0.85
CA PHE A 327 -26.09 -16.09 1.17
C PHE A 327 -27.44 -15.79 1.80
N LEU A 328 -27.48 -14.82 2.72
CA LEU A 328 -28.69 -14.41 3.45
C LEU A 328 -29.48 -13.29 2.75
N GLN A 329 -28.84 -12.55 1.84
CA GLN A 329 -29.48 -11.47 1.08
C GLN A 329 -29.27 -11.62 -0.44
N PRO A 330 -29.88 -12.63 -1.11
CA PRO A 330 -29.62 -12.89 -2.53
C PRO A 330 -29.95 -11.73 -3.48
N GLY A 331 -30.76 -10.76 -3.02
CA GLY A 331 -31.03 -9.51 -3.75
C GLY A 331 -29.80 -8.61 -3.94
N SER A 332 -28.78 -8.76 -3.09
CA SER A 332 -27.51 -8.03 -3.15
C SER A 332 -26.48 -8.70 -4.06
N ASN A 333 -26.75 -9.90 -4.59
CA ASN A 333 -25.84 -10.59 -5.52
C ASN A 333 -25.55 -9.73 -6.76
N GLY A 334 -24.31 -9.74 -7.23
CA GLY A 334 -23.95 -8.97 -8.42
C GLY A 334 -22.45 -8.81 -8.60
N PHE A 335 -22.02 -7.62 -8.99
CA PHE A 335 -20.61 -7.29 -9.17
C PHE A 335 -20.27 -5.89 -8.65
N ASN A 336 -18.99 -5.72 -8.35
CA ASN A 336 -18.39 -4.48 -7.92
C ASN A 336 -17.23 -4.13 -8.85
N GLN A 337 -17.14 -2.87 -9.24
CA GLN A 337 -16.07 -2.28 -10.02
C GLN A 337 -15.45 -1.15 -9.22
N PHE A 338 -14.14 -1.19 -9.02
CA PHE A 338 -13.43 -0.22 -8.19
C PHE A 338 -12.24 0.36 -8.93
N ALA A 339 -12.06 1.67 -8.83
CA ALA A 339 -10.91 2.39 -9.33
C ALA A 339 -10.40 3.36 -8.26
N SER A 340 -9.10 3.40 -8.03
CA SER A 340 -8.46 4.23 -7.01
C SER A 340 -7.16 4.80 -7.55
N ILE A 341 -6.93 6.09 -7.29
CA ILE A 341 -5.68 6.79 -7.59
C ILE A 341 -5.24 7.52 -6.32
N THR A 342 -3.97 7.42 -5.98
CA THR A 342 -3.34 8.15 -4.87
C THR A 342 -2.04 8.79 -5.37
N VAL A 343 -1.87 10.08 -5.13
CA VAL A 343 -0.62 10.81 -5.39
C VAL A 343 0.01 11.14 -4.05
N LEU A 344 1.26 10.75 -3.85
CA LEU A 344 2.09 11.01 -2.68
C LEU A 344 3.14 12.07 -3.02
N TRP A 345 3.26 13.07 -2.15
CA TRP A 345 4.34 14.05 -2.15
C TRP A 345 5.15 13.94 -0.86
N LEU A 346 6.39 13.47 -0.96
CA LEU A 346 7.39 13.53 0.10
C LEU A 346 8.08 14.90 0.05
N ARG A 347 7.67 15.83 0.92
CA ARG A 347 8.34 17.14 1.01
C ARG A 347 9.77 17.00 1.50
N ASN A 348 9.97 16.14 2.50
CA ASN A 348 11.28 15.76 3.06
C ASN A 348 11.14 14.41 3.81
N PRO A 349 12.22 13.82 4.32
CA PRO A 349 12.15 12.52 5.02
C PRO A 349 11.23 12.46 6.25
N ARG A 350 10.82 13.61 6.79
CA ARG A 350 9.97 13.74 7.99
C ARG A 350 8.55 14.20 7.68
N GLN A 351 8.22 14.59 6.45
CA GLN A 351 6.92 15.17 6.12
C GLN A 351 6.44 14.74 4.74
N TYR A 352 5.20 14.26 4.70
CA TYR A 352 4.55 13.87 3.45
C TYR A 352 3.07 14.27 3.43
N PHE A 353 2.55 14.40 2.21
CA PHE A 353 1.14 14.66 1.92
C PHE A 353 0.66 13.67 0.87
N TYR A 354 -0.61 13.30 0.92
CA TYR A 354 -1.23 12.57 -0.18
C TYR A 354 -2.62 13.09 -0.50
N VAL A 355 -2.99 12.97 -1.77
CA VAL A 355 -4.35 13.18 -2.28
C VAL A 355 -4.75 11.93 -3.03
N GLY A 356 -5.95 11.44 -2.80
CA GLY A 356 -6.47 10.28 -3.52
C GLY A 356 -7.93 10.44 -3.89
N THR A 357 -8.35 9.74 -4.94
CA THR A 357 -9.74 9.66 -5.36
C THR A 357 -10.11 8.22 -5.67
N ASP A 358 -11.34 7.83 -5.33
CA ASP A 358 -11.84 6.48 -5.54
C ASP A 358 -13.24 6.51 -6.14
N ILE A 359 -13.52 5.56 -7.02
CA ILE A 359 -14.85 5.34 -7.61
C ILE A 359 -15.19 3.87 -7.43
N ASN A 360 -16.36 3.60 -6.87
CA ASN A 360 -16.90 2.26 -6.69
C ASN A 360 -18.28 2.19 -7.33
N HIS A 361 -18.45 1.29 -8.30
CA HIS A 361 -19.73 1.00 -8.94
C HIS A 361 -20.17 -0.41 -8.54
N GLU A 362 -21.26 -0.49 -7.78
CA GLU A 362 -21.85 -1.73 -7.30
C GLU A 362 -23.19 -1.96 -7.99
N LYS A 363 -23.28 -3.05 -8.76
CA LYS A 363 -24.51 -3.50 -9.39
C LYS A 363 -24.98 -4.79 -8.75
N THR A 364 -26.19 -4.76 -8.24
CA THR A 364 -26.86 -5.87 -7.54
C THR A 364 -28.06 -6.36 -8.33
N ARG A 365 -28.61 -7.53 -7.94
CA ARG A 365 -29.81 -8.12 -8.56
C ARG A 365 -31.05 -7.25 -8.34
N ILE A 366 -31.18 -6.65 -7.16
CA ILE A 366 -32.22 -5.67 -6.84
C ILE A 366 -31.60 -4.27 -6.82
N LEU A 367 -32.06 -3.38 -7.71
CA LEU A 367 -31.52 -2.04 -7.90
C LEU A 367 -31.50 -1.16 -6.64
N GLN A 368 -32.37 -1.43 -5.66
CA GLN A 368 -32.37 -0.76 -4.36
C GLN A 368 -31.03 -0.88 -3.63
N TYR A 369 -30.29 -1.97 -3.82
CA TYR A 369 -28.98 -2.19 -3.21
C TYR A 369 -27.80 -1.76 -4.10
N SER A 370 -28.06 -1.44 -5.37
CA SER A 370 -27.02 -0.96 -6.28
C SER A 370 -26.64 0.48 -5.92
N SER A 371 -25.35 0.80 -5.99
CA SER A 371 -24.88 2.14 -5.64
C SER A 371 -23.59 2.54 -6.35
N ASP A 372 -23.41 3.84 -6.53
CA ASP A 372 -22.12 4.43 -6.90
C ASP A 372 -21.57 5.20 -5.70
N ILE A 373 -20.28 5.05 -5.42
CA ILE A 373 -19.57 5.80 -4.40
C ILE A 373 -18.41 6.53 -5.06
N LYS A 374 -18.30 7.83 -4.80
CA LYS A 374 -17.14 8.65 -5.18
C LYS A 374 -16.51 9.20 -3.91
N THR A 375 -15.21 9.00 -3.73
CA THR A 375 -14.49 9.39 -2.52
C THR A 375 -13.30 10.26 -2.87
N LEU A 376 -13.13 11.37 -2.15
CA LEU A 376 -11.90 12.17 -2.12
C LEU A 376 -11.20 11.93 -0.77
N ARG A 377 -9.89 11.70 -0.82
CA ARG A 377 -9.03 11.43 0.34
C ARG A 377 -7.89 12.43 0.39
N LEU A 378 -7.62 12.96 1.58
CA LEU A 378 -6.49 13.83 1.86
C LEU A 378 -5.76 13.27 3.08
N GLY A 379 -4.44 13.38 3.10
CA GLY A 379 -3.71 13.07 4.32
C GLY A 379 -2.35 13.71 4.40
N TRP A 380 -1.87 13.77 5.62
CA TRP A 380 -0.63 14.41 6.02
C TRP A 380 0.04 13.59 7.10
N GLY A 381 1.35 13.41 6.98
CA GLY A 381 2.19 12.78 7.99
C GLY A 381 3.36 13.67 8.37
N GLN A 382 3.67 13.70 9.66
CA GLN A 382 4.76 14.49 10.22
C GLN A 382 5.51 13.69 11.28
N GLU A 383 6.84 13.67 11.15
CA GLU A 383 7.76 13.28 12.19
C GLU A 383 8.28 14.52 12.90
N TRP A 384 7.97 14.62 14.18
CA TRP A 384 8.40 15.69 15.06
C TRP A 384 9.73 15.33 15.73
N THR A 385 10.34 16.33 16.36
CA THR A 385 11.46 16.14 17.29
C THR A 385 11.04 15.29 18.49
N LYS A 386 12.00 14.75 19.25
CA LYS A 386 11.76 13.92 20.45
C LYS A 386 10.98 12.61 20.19
N GLY A 387 11.04 12.09 18.97
CA GLY A 387 10.49 10.77 18.63
C GLY A 387 8.99 10.75 18.37
N ILE A 388 8.27 11.87 18.34
CA ILE A 388 6.80 11.89 18.16
C ILE A 388 6.46 11.90 16.66
N SER A 389 5.45 11.14 16.25
CA SER A 389 4.89 11.13 14.90
C SER A 389 3.38 11.36 14.94
N SER A 390 2.88 12.05 13.92
CA SER A 390 1.44 12.23 13.70
C SER A 390 1.05 11.91 12.27
N ARG A 391 -0.14 11.35 12.10
CA ARG A 391 -0.80 11.20 10.81
C ARG A 391 -2.23 11.71 10.92
N LEU A 392 -2.62 12.56 9.99
CA LEU A 392 -3.96 13.08 9.86
C LEU A 392 -4.52 12.69 8.49
N SER A 393 -5.73 12.16 8.47
CA SER A 393 -6.41 11.72 7.25
C SER A 393 -7.84 12.25 7.24
N PHE A 394 -8.29 12.76 6.10
CA PHE A 394 -9.66 13.19 5.87
C PHE A 394 -10.21 12.50 4.63
N SER A 395 -11.49 12.11 4.66
CA SER A 395 -12.20 11.64 3.49
C SER A 395 -13.58 12.27 3.39
N PHE A 396 -14.01 12.49 2.15
CA PHE A 396 -15.36 12.86 1.80
C PHE A 396 -15.85 11.90 0.74
N ALA A 397 -16.95 11.21 0.99
CA ALA A 397 -17.58 10.31 0.03
C ALA A 397 -19.04 10.69 -0.23
N GLN A 398 -19.47 10.52 -1.47
CA GLN A 398 -20.87 10.60 -1.85
C GLN A 398 -21.32 9.24 -2.39
N ARG A 399 -22.30 8.63 -1.73
CA ARG A 399 -22.96 7.40 -2.16
C ARG A 399 -24.33 7.71 -2.76
N GLN A 400 -24.60 7.19 -3.95
CA GLN A 400 -25.88 7.35 -4.65
C GLN A 400 -26.44 5.96 -4.98
N TYR A 401 -27.59 5.63 -4.40
CA TYR A 401 -28.30 4.38 -4.70
C TYR A 401 -29.09 4.50 -6.00
N LYS A 402 -29.46 3.36 -6.60
CA LYS A 402 -30.09 3.32 -7.94
C LYS A 402 -31.59 3.11 -7.94
N ALA A 403 -32.21 2.95 -6.78
CA ALA A 403 -33.66 2.91 -6.66
C ALA A 403 -34.13 3.46 -5.31
N GLU A 404 -35.44 3.60 -5.20
CA GLU A 404 -36.12 4.06 -3.99
C GLU A 404 -35.83 3.14 -2.79
N ALA A 405 -35.57 3.73 -1.63
CA ALA A 405 -35.41 2.99 -0.40
C ALA A 405 -36.75 2.40 0.06
N LYS A 406 -36.73 1.12 0.44
CA LYS A 406 -37.88 0.40 1.01
C LYS A 406 -37.51 -0.20 2.35
N LEU A 407 -38.31 0.09 3.38
CA LEU A 407 -38.19 -0.53 4.69
C LEU A 407 -38.84 -1.93 4.67
N GLY A 408 -38.11 -2.93 5.15
CA GLY A 408 -38.57 -4.33 5.17
C GLY A 408 -38.87 -4.91 3.78
N GLY A 409 -38.40 -4.28 2.70
CA GLY A 409 -38.72 -4.64 1.32
C GLY A 409 -40.14 -4.28 0.86
N ILE A 410 -40.98 -3.73 1.75
CA ILE A 410 -42.42 -3.55 1.53
C ILE A 410 -42.80 -2.07 1.56
N LEU A 411 -42.30 -1.30 2.52
CA LEU A 411 -42.72 0.09 2.74
C LEU A 411 -41.81 1.07 1.98
N PRO A 412 -42.27 1.67 0.87
CA PRO A 412 -41.51 2.69 0.14
C PRO A 412 -41.32 3.95 0.99
N LEU A 413 -40.10 4.52 0.97
CA LEU A 413 -39.75 5.75 1.70
C LEU A 413 -39.80 7.01 0.81
N GLY A 414 -40.25 6.89 -0.44
CA GLY A 414 -40.48 7.99 -1.38
C GLY A 414 -39.21 8.62 -1.96
N LYS A 415 -38.02 8.10 -1.64
CA LYS A 415 -36.75 8.73 -1.97
C LYS A 415 -35.72 7.72 -2.47
N ILE A 416 -35.01 8.06 -3.55
CA ILE A 416 -33.76 7.39 -3.94
C ILE A 416 -32.69 7.83 -2.95
N ARG A 417 -32.10 6.89 -2.21
CA ARG A 417 -31.16 7.20 -1.14
C ARG A 417 -29.87 7.82 -1.69
N SER A 418 -29.43 8.90 -1.06
CA SER A 418 -28.13 9.51 -1.28
C SER A 418 -27.52 9.88 0.07
N ASP A 419 -26.27 9.46 0.27
CA ASP A 419 -25.52 9.71 1.49
C ASP A 419 -24.26 10.53 1.21
N LYS A 420 -23.94 11.45 2.11
CA LYS A 420 -22.66 12.14 2.20
C LYS A 420 -21.95 11.64 3.46
N ILE A 421 -20.75 11.13 3.30
CA ILE A 421 -19.96 10.52 4.38
C ILE A 421 -18.69 11.34 4.55
N TYR A 422 -18.47 11.84 5.76
CA TYR A 422 -17.27 12.56 6.16
C TYR A 422 -16.50 11.71 7.16
N GLN A 423 -15.19 11.60 7.00
CA GLN A 423 -14.34 10.92 7.98
C GLN A 423 -13.10 11.76 8.27
N ALA A 424 -12.69 11.75 9.54
CA ALA A 424 -11.44 12.31 10.00
C ALA A 424 -10.75 11.29 10.92
N GLN A 425 -9.45 11.11 10.73
CA GLN A 425 -8.64 10.22 11.53
C GLN A 425 -7.34 10.90 11.94
N LEU A 426 -7.01 10.84 13.22
CA LEU A 426 -5.74 11.27 13.78
C LEU A 426 -5.05 10.08 14.44
N ILE A 427 -3.81 9.81 14.07
CA ILE A 427 -2.96 8.80 14.72
C ILE A 427 -1.73 9.50 15.28
N LEU A 428 -1.47 9.30 16.57
CA LEU A 428 -0.32 9.82 17.29
C LEU A 428 0.48 8.66 17.89
N TRP A 429 1.80 8.68 17.76
CA TRP A 429 2.66 7.69 18.40
C TRP A 429 4.04 8.25 18.72
N LYS A 430 4.70 7.63 19.69
CA LYS A 430 6.09 7.92 20.02
C LYS A 430 6.96 6.75 19.57
N ARG A 431 7.87 7.00 18.63
CA ARG A 431 8.74 6.01 17.99
C ARG A 431 9.63 5.27 19.00
N ASP A 432 9.99 5.93 20.10
CA ASP A 432 10.85 5.38 21.14
C ASP A 432 10.07 4.57 22.19
N TRP A 433 8.74 4.53 22.11
CA TRP A 433 7.91 3.68 22.96
C TRP A 433 7.66 2.37 22.24
N GLN A 434 8.48 1.38 22.56
CA GLN A 434 8.37 0.05 21.97
C GLN A 434 8.44 -1.01 23.06
N TRP A 435 7.53 -1.97 23.01
CA TRP A 435 7.57 -3.17 23.84
C TRP A 435 7.50 -4.39 22.92
N TRP A 436 8.54 -5.23 22.93
CA TRP A 436 8.67 -6.38 22.00
C TRP A 436 8.49 -6.03 20.51
N ASN A 437 9.04 -4.88 20.09
CA ASN A 437 8.90 -4.27 18.76
C ASN A 437 7.46 -3.88 18.38
N ILE A 438 6.56 -3.77 19.36
CA ILE A 438 5.20 -3.26 19.19
C ILE A 438 5.20 -1.78 19.60
N THR A 439 4.72 -0.91 18.72
CA THR A 439 4.59 0.53 19.01
C THR A 439 3.12 0.85 19.29
N PRO A 440 2.75 1.29 20.50
CA PRO A 440 1.39 1.73 20.79
C PRO A 440 1.11 3.06 20.07
N LYS A 441 -0.06 3.15 19.44
CA LYS A 441 -0.52 4.34 18.72
C LYS A 441 -1.88 4.76 19.24
N LEU A 442 -2.04 6.04 19.59
CA LEU A 442 -3.33 6.61 19.91
C LEU A 442 -4.03 7.00 18.62
N GLN A 443 -5.21 6.45 18.39
CA GLN A 443 -6.02 6.69 17.20
C GLN A 443 -7.35 7.33 17.60
N PHE A 444 -7.66 8.47 17.01
CA PHE A 444 -8.99 9.08 17.05
C PHE A 444 -9.63 8.93 15.67
N ASN A 445 -10.85 8.41 15.65
CA ASN A 445 -11.67 8.27 14.45
C ASN A 445 -12.99 9.03 14.66
N TRP A 446 -13.36 9.85 13.68
CA TRP A 446 -14.65 10.52 13.59
C TRP A 446 -15.26 10.21 12.23
N LYS A 447 -16.53 9.80 12.21
CA LYS A 447 -17.31 9.57 11.00
C LYS A 447 -18.68 10.21 11.15
N GLN A 448 -19.13 10.89 10.11
CA GLN A 448 -20.49 11.41 10.02
C GLN A 448 -21.10 11.00 8.68
N GLN A 449 -22.25 10.33 8.73
CA GLN A 449 -23.05 10.01 7.56
C GLN A 449 -24.31 10.86 7.57
N VAL A 450 -24.52 11.63 6.52
CA VAL A 450 -25.71 12.46 6.30
C VAL A 450 -26.47 11.91 5.10
N SER A 451 -27.66 11.40 5.34
CA SER A 451 -28.55 10.83 4.33
C SER A 451 -29.73 11.74 4.04
N ASN A 452 -30.28 11.66 2.82
CA ASN A 452 -31.57 12.28 2.48
C ASN A 452 -32.80 11.56 3.08
N ILE A 453 -32.57 10.45 3.80
CA ILE A 453 -33.53 9.78 4.68
C ILE A 453 -32.95 9.81 6.10
N PRO A 454 -32.95 10.99 6.77
CA PRO A 454 -32.20 11.19 7.99
C PRO A 454 -32.62 10.25 9.10
N SER A 455 -33.92 9.96 9.19
CA SER A 455 -34.44 9.13 10.26
C SER A 455 -34.00 7.68 10.17
N MET A 456 -33.41 7.23 9.06
CA MET A 456 -32.95 5.85 8.90
C MET A 456 -31.43 5.75 8.90
N TYR A 457 -30.77 6.60 8.11
CA TYR A 457 -29.37 6.38 7.70
C TYR A 457 -28.41 7.52 8.06
N SER A 458 -28.85 8.53 8.82
CA SER A 458 -27.94 9.57 9.33
C SER A 458 -27.44 9.21 10.73
N TYR A 459 -26.12 9.23 10.92
CA TYR A 459 -25.50 8.95 12.22
C TYR A 459 -24.11 9.57 12.31
N THR A 460 -23.60 9.63 13.54
CA THR A 460 -22.22 10.02 13.84
C THR A 460 -21.58 8.95 14.71
N ASP A 461 -20.33 8.61 14.39
CA ASP A 461 -19.50 7.69 15.16
C ASP A 461 -18.19 8.38 15.57
N LYS A 462 -17.74 8.10 16.80
CA LYS A 462 -16.57 8.71 17.44
C LYS A 462 -15.87 7.70 18.32
N ASN A 463 -14.65 7.34 17.97
CA ASN A 463 -13.89 6.32 18.70
C ASN A 463 -12.47 6.81 18.99
N ILE A 464 -11.99 6.53 20.20
CA ILE A 464 -10.59 6.70 20.61
C ILE A 464 -10.06 5.33 20.98
N ASN A 465 -9.05 4.87 20.24
CA ASN A 465 -8.51 3.53 20.36
C ASN A 465 -7.00 3.58 20.61
N LEU A 466 -6.51 2.63 21.38
CA LEU A 466 -5.09 2.30 21.46
C LEU A 466 -4.80 1.16 20.49
N LEU A 467 -4.11 1.48 19.40
CA LEU A 467 -3.74 0.55 18.34
C LEU A 467 -2.34 -0.01 18.62
N PHE A 468 -2.24 -1.33 18.58
CA PHE A 468 -0.97 -2.05 18.65
C PHE A 468 -0.70 -2.62 17.27
N GLU A 469 0.50 -2.36 16.73
CA GLU A 469 0.91 -2.85 15.41
C GLU A 469 2.31 -3.45 15.50
N LYS A 470 2.50 -4.58 14.80
CA LYS A 470 3.79 -5.22 14.61
C LYS A 470 3.96 -5.63 13.15
N GLN A 471 5.08 -5.21 12.58
CA GLN A 471 5.55 -5.62 11.26
C GLN A 471 6.77 -6.52 11.47
N PHE A 472 6.76 -7.71 10.87
CA PHE A 472 7.86 -8.68 10.88
C PHE A 472 8.57 -8.69 9.53
#